data_AF-A0A256XRN3-F1
#
_entry.id   AF-A0A256XRN3-F1
#
_cell.length_a   1.000
_cell.length_b   1.000
_cell.length_c   1.000
_cell.angle_alpha   90.00
_cell.angle_beta   90.00
_cell.angle_gamma   90.00
#
_symmetry.space_group_name_H-M   'P 1'
#
loop_
_entity.id
_entity.type
_entity.pdbx_description
1 polymer ?
#
loop_
_entity_poly.entity_id
_entity_poly.type
_entity_poly.pdbx_seq_one_letter_code
_entity_poly.pdbx_strand_id
1 'polypeptide(L)' 'MESDKTFEAIAHPLRIRILKLLAERPMSFSELKRRLGIKSSGKLDFHLKKLDNLIVLDEDGKYTLTREGYAALQA' A
#
# COMPACT_ATOMS: atom_id res chain seq x y z
N MET A 1 -2.03 -4.34 -20.44
CA MET A 1 -0.88 -3.42 -20.31
C MET A 1 -0.92 -2.62 -19.02
N GLU A 2 -1.98 -1.89 -18.68
CA GLU A 2 -2.12 -1.23 -17.35
C GLU A 2 -2.67 -2.19 -16.26
N SER A 3 -3.64 -3.03 -16.64
CA SER A 3 -4.22 -4.04 -15.74
C SER A 3 -3.18 -5.02 -15.19
N ASP A 4 -2.21 -5.45 -16.01
CA ASP A 4 -1.20 -6.45 -15.62
C ASP A 4 -0.32 -5.96 -14.47
N LYS A 5 0.07 -4.68 -14.49
CA LYS A 5 0.86 -4.07 -13.40
C LYS A 5 0.06 -3.95 -12.12
N THR A 6 -1.22 -3.61 -12.21
CA THR A 6 -2.12 -3.56 -11.05
C THR A 6 -2.33 -4.95 -10.44
N PHE A 7 -2.52 -5.98 -11.28
CA PHE A 7 -2.60 -7.38 -10.83
C PHE A 7 -1.31 -7.82 -10.13
N GLU A 8 -0.14 -7.52 -10.71
CA GLU A 8 1.14 -7.78 -10.07
C GLU A 8 1.28 -7.03 -8.74
N ALA A 9 0.81 -5.78 -8.65
CA ALA A 9 0.85 -4.96 -7.45
C ALA A 9 -0.01 -5.53 -6.30
N ILE A 10 -1.16 -6.14 -6.60
CA ILE A 10 -2.05 -6.71 -5.57
C ILE A 10 -1.90 -8.23 -5.35
N ALA A 11 -1.14 -8.94 -6.18
CA ALA A 11 -0.96 -10.40 -6.08
C ALA A 11 -0.41 -10.91 -4.74
N HIS A 12 0.27 -10.07 -3.94
CA HIS A 12 0.82 -10.46 -2.66
C HIS A 12 -0.14 -10.11 -1.51
N PRO A 13 -0.51 -11.06 -0.62
CA PRO A 13 -1.49 -10.83 0.45
C PRO A 13 -1.16 -9.65 1.38
N LEU A 14 0.13 -9.41 1.64
CA LEU A 14 0.55 -8.26 2.45
C LEU A 14 0.25 -6.91 1.79
N ARG A 15 0.31 -6.81 0.45
CA ARG A 15 0.00 -5.58 -0.29
C ARG A 15 -1.49 -5.28 -0.23
N ILE A 16 -2.35 -6.29 -0.37
CA ILE A 16 -3.79 -6.15 -0.14
C ILE A 16 -4.08 -5.66 1.29
N ARG A 17 -3.40 -6.20 2.31
CA ARG A 17 -3.55 -5.74 3.70
C ARG A 17 -3.11 -4.29 3.89
N ILE A 18 -2.03 -3.86 3.23
CA ILE A 18 -1.60 -2.45 3.24
C ILE A 18 -2.70 -1.58 2.62
N LEU A 19 -3.21 -1.92 1.44
CA LEU A 19 -4.26 -1.15 0.76
C LEU A 19 -5.53 -1.05 1.61
N LYS A 20 -5.97 -2.15 2.23
CA LYS A 20 -7.13 -2.16 3.14
C LYS A 20 -6.93 -1.23 4.36
N LEU A 21 -5.75 -1.22 4.96
CA LEU A 21 -5.44 -0.30 6.06
C LEU A 21 -5.47 1.16 5.61
N LEU A 22 -4.92 1.45 4.41
CA LEU A 22 -4.89 2.80 3.87
C LEU A 22 -6.26 3.30 3.39
N ALA A 23 -7.17 2.38 3.05
CA ALA A 23 -8.58 2.70 2.79
C ALA A 23 -9.33 3.16 4.06
N GLU A 24 -8.91 2.73 5.25
CA GLU A 24 -9.50 3.21 6.51
C GLU A 24 -9.08 4.66 6.81
N ARG A 25 -7.79 4.97 6.62
CA ARG A 25 -7.20 6.30 6.79
C ARG A 25 -5.75 6.36 6.31
N PRO A 26 -5.19 7.55 6.07
CA PRO A 26 -3.75 7.73 5.90
C PRO A 26 -2.95 7.24 7.12
N MET A 27 -1.79 6.63 6.86
CA MET A 27 -0.90 6.09 7.90
C MET A 27 0.56 6.34 7.57
N SER A 28 1.35 6.71 8.57
CA SER A 28 2.81 6.77 8.45
C SER A 28 3.43 5.37 8.32
N PHE A 29 4.69 5.32 7.88
CA PHE A 29 5.46 4.07 7.80
C PHE A 29 5.47 3.29 9.12
N SER A 30 5.65 3.99 10.25
CA SER A 30 5.75 3.36 11.57
C SER A 30 4.41 2.79 12.06
N GLU A 31 3.29 3.44 11.73
CA GLU A 31 1.95 2.95 12.02
C GLU A 31 1.62 1.69 11.20
N LEU A 32 1.91 1.70 9.89
CA LEU A 32 1.75 0.53 9.04
C LEU A 32 2.59 -0.65 9.55
N LYS A 33 3.86 -0.40 9.86
CA LYS A 33 4.77 -1.42 10.40
C LYS A 33 4.22 -2.06 11.69
N ARG A 34 3.71 -1.23 12.61
CA ARG A 34 3.10 -1.66 13.87
C ARG A 34 1.82 -2.46 13.64
N ARG A 35 0.87 -1.94 12.85
CA ARG A 35 -0.41 -2.61 12.57
C ARG A 35 -0.24 -3.93 11.82
N LEU A 36 0.74 -4.03 10.94
CA LEU A 36 1.03 -5.24 10.18
C LEU A 36 1.91 -6.26 10.94
N GLY A 37 2.43 -5.91 12.12
CA GLY A 37 3.32 -6.76 12.90
C GLY A 37 4.66 -7.06 12.19
N ILE A 38 5.11 -6.18 11.29
CA ILE A 38 6.33 -6.39 10.51
C ILE A 38 7.54 -5.94 11.32
N LYS A 39 8.50 -6.84 11.56
CA LYS A 39 9.76 -6.50 12.26
C LYS A 39 10.76 -5.77 11.36
N SER A 40 10.91 -6.24 10.12
CA SER A 40 11.89 -5.69 9.17
C SER A 40 11.36 -4.44 8.46
N SER A 41 12.06 -3.31 8.60
CA SER A 41 11.73 -2.08 7.85
C SER A 41 11.92 -2.29 6.34
N GLY A 42 13.00 -2.97 5.92
CA GLY A 42 13.24 -3.25 4.51
C GLY A 42 12.13 -4.08 3.85
N LYS A 43 11.50 -5.00 4.61
CA LYS A 43 10.35 -5.76 4.11
C LYS A 43 9.15 -4.85 3.82
N LEU A 44 8.82 -3.93 4.72
CA LEU A 44 7.70 -3.01 4.49
C LEU A 44 8.01 -2.04 3.34
N ASP A 45 9.22 -1.47 3.31
CA ASP A 45 9.67 -0.56 2.24
C ASP A 45 9.58 -1.22 0.86
N PHE A 46 10.03 -2.48 0.74
CA PHE A 46 9.92 -3.25 -0.50
C PHE A 46 8.47 -3.36 -0.98
N HIS A 47 7.51 -3.67 -0.09
CA HIS A 47 6.11 -3.79 -0.48
C HIS A 47 5.47 -2.45 -0.82
N LEU A 48 5.83 -1.36 -0.13
CA LEU A 48 5.35 -0.02 -0.45
C LEU A 48 5.84 0.44 -1.82
N LYS A 49 7.12 0.21 -2.15
CA LYS A 49 7.66 0.49 -3.51
C LYS A 49 6.96 -0.31 -4.60
N LYS A 50 6.54 -1.55 -4.30
CA LYS A 50 5.80 -2.41 -5.23
C LYS A 50 4.31 -2.08 -5.34
N LEU A 51 3.78 -1.19 -4.51
CA LEU A 51 2.44 -0.63 -4.67
C LEU A 51 2.43 0.57 -5.63
N ASP A 52 3.60 1.17 -5.90
CA ASP A 52 3.81 2.17 -6.95
C ASP A 52 2.70 3.24 -6.98
N ASN A 53 1.99 3.39 -8.10
CA ASN A 53 0.93 4.37 -8.31
C ASN A 53 -0.38 4.10 -7.52
N LEU A 54 -0.49 3.00 -6.78
CA LEU A 54 -1.66 2.71 -5.94
C LEU A 54 -1.64 3.50 -4.61
N ILE A 55 -0.47 3.99 -4.21
CA ILE A 55 -0.29 4.77 -2.99
C ILE A 55 0.54 6.02 -3.27
N VAL A 56 0.37 7.04 -2.44
CA VAL A 56 1.21 8.25 -2.46
C VAL A 56 1.53 8.66 -1.04
N LEU A 57 2.65 9.36 -0.85
CA LEU A 57 2.99 10.02 0.41
C LEU A 57 2.40 11.44 0.37
N ASP A 58 1.55 11.78 1.33
CA ASP A 58 0.99 13.12 1.47
C ASP A 58 1.98 14.10 2.11
N GLU A 59 1.57 15.36 2.24
CA GLU A 59 2.38 16.44 2.84
C GLU A 59 2.70 16.23 4.33
N ASP A 60 1.93 15.38 5.02
CA ASP A 60 2.15 14.97 6.40
C ASP A 60 3.14 13.80 6.53
N GLY A 61 3.64 13.25 5.42
CA GLY A 61 4.49 12.07 5.42
C GLY A 61 3.73 10.77 5.73
N LYS A 62 2.43 10.72 5.40
CA LYS A 62 1.59 9.52 5.53
C LYS A 62 1.29 8.94 4.15
N TYR A 63 1.21 7.62 4.09
CA TYR A 63 0.74 6.94 2.91
C TYR A 63 -0.78 7.05 2.82
N THR A 64 -1.29 7.32 1.62
CA THR A 64 -2.71 7.33 1.29
C THR A 64 -2.95 6.59 -0.03
N LEU A 65 -4.18 6.12 -0.25
CA LEU A 65 -4.56 5.52 -1.52
C LEU A 65 -4.74 6.59 -2.60
N THR A 66 -4.27 6.29 -3.80
CA THR A 66 -4.67 7.01 -5.00
C THR A 66 -6.03 6.52 -5.49
N ARG A 67 -6.59 7.17 -6.51
CA ARG A 67 -7.83 6.70 -7.15
C ARG A 67 -7.69 5.27 -7.68
N GLU A 68 -6.53 4.96 -8.27
CA GLU A 68 -6.18 3.65 -8.79
C GLU A 68 -6.03 2.62 -7.64
N GLY A 69 -5.50 3.04 -6.49
CA GLY A 69 -5.45 2.22 -5.28
C GLY A 69 -6.83 1.83 -4.75
N TYR A 70 -7.80 2.75 -4.76
CA TYR A 70 -9.20 2.44 -4.41
C TYR A 70 -9.84 1.49 -5.43
N ALA A 71 -9.62 1.72 -6.73
CA ALA A 71 -10.13 0.84 -7.78
C ALA A 71 -9.60 -0.59 -7.65
N ALA A 72 -8.32 -0.75 -7.29
CA ALA A 72 -7.69 -2.05 -7.11
C ALA A 72 -8.27 -2.90 -5.96
N LEU A 73 -9.02 -2.30 -5.03
CA LEU A 73 -9.73 -3.03 -3.95
C LEU A 73 -11.13 -3.51 -4.36
N GLN A 74 -11.68 -3.00 -5.47
CA GLN A 74 -13.02 -3.32 -5.96
C GLN A 74 -13.01 -4.32 -7.13
N ALA A 75 -11.82 -4.67 -7.63
CA ALA A 75 -11.60 -5.54 -8.78
C ALA A 75 -11.63 -7.04 -8.42
#